data_AF-A0A519MMT9-F1
#
_entry.id   AF-A0A519MMT9-F1
#
_cell.length_a   1.000
_cell.length_b   1.000
_cell.length_c   1.000
_cell.angle_alpha   90.00
_cell.angle_beta   90.00
_cell.angle_gamma   90.00
#
_symmetry.space_group_name_H-M   'P 1'
#
loop_
_entity.id
_entity.type
_entity.pdbx_description
1 polymer ?
#
loop_
_entity_poly.entity_id
_entity_poly.type
_entity_poly.pdbx_seq_one_letter_code
_entity_poly.pdbx_strand_id
1 'polypeptide(L)'
;MKSLEPTQTFAQLLREGNRYTDRDLMKVLGVGHGALKQREADPSRFTMGELARLAKLLGKSKLELVKLVLAEMERNPQVVEQVLEATSQVVGRKNYPRTPKASQEATEA
;
A
#
# COMPACT_ATOMS: atom_id res chain seq x y z
N MET A 1 4.14 28.04 -5.00
CA MET A 1 3.46 27.30 -3.92
C MET A 1 4.53 26.47 -3.22
N LYS A 2 4.82 26.71 -1.94
CA LYS A 2 5.81 25.89 -1.19
C LYS A 2 5.28 24.46 -1.13
N SER A 3 5.99 23.49 -1.70
CA SER A 3 5.74 22.08 -1.40
C SER A 3 5.89 21.94 0.11
N LEU A 4 4.79 21.61 0.78
CA LEU A 4 4.81 21.19 2.18
C LEU A 4 5.33 19.76 2.16
N GLU A 5 6.64 19.62 1.91
CA GLU A 5 7.33 18.36 2.11
C GLU A 5 7.05 17.93 3.56
N PRO A 6 6.42 16.76 3.78
CA PRO A 6 6.19 16.30 5.13
C PRO A 6 7.54 16.18 5.84
N THR A 7 7.64 16.87 6.98
CA THR A 7 8.85 16.99 7.80
C THR A 7 9.29 15.67 8.43
N GLN A 8 8.41 14.67 8.44
CA GLN A 8 8.64 13.35 9.02
C GLN A 8 8.19 12.24 8.06
N THR A 9 8.83 11.07 8.20
CA THR A 9 8.45 9.86 7.47
C THR A 9 7.23 9.17 8.10
N PHE A 10 6.58 8.29 7.35
CA PHE A 10 5.47 7.45 7.80
C PHE A 10 5.89 6.55 8.94
N ALA A 11 7.09 5.97 8.85
CA ALA A 11 7.66 5.18 9.94
C ALA A 11 7.90 6.03 11.20
N GLN A 12 8.42 7.26 11.06
CA GLN A 12 8.60 8.18 12.19
C GLN A 12 7.26 8.54 12.83
N LEU A 13 6.24 8.85 12.01
CA LEU A 13 4.88 9.11 12.48
C LEU A 13 4.31 7.94 13.29
N LEU A 14 4.46 6.71 12.78
CA LEU A 14 3.97 5.50 13.43
C LEU A 14 4.64 5.24 14.78
N ARG A 15 5.92 5.62 14.89
CA ARG A 15 6.76 5.41 16.07
C ARG A 15 6.89 6.63 16.97
N GLU A 16 6.17 7.71 16.65
CA GLU A 16 6.24 8.97 17.36
C GLU A 16 5.88 8.78 18.85
N GLY A 17 6.87 9.03 19.71
CA GLY A 17 6.74 8.91 21.16
C GLY A 17 6.54 7.49 21.68
N ASN A 18 6.81 6.45 20.87
CA ASN A 18 6.61 5.03 21.24
C ASN A 18 5.22 4.73 21.82
N ARG A 19 4.18 5.47 21.36
CA ARG A 19 2.81 5.40 21.90
C ARG A 19 2.12 4.05 21.63
N TYR A 20 2.52 3.37 20.56
CA TYR A 20 1.91 2.11 20.12
C TYR A 20 2.98 1.04 19.91
N THR A 21 2.71 -0.13 20.46
CA THR A 21 3.56 -1.30 20.26
C THR A 21 3.21 -2.00 18.94
N ASP A 22 4.10 -2.86 18.45
CA ASP A 22 3.82 -3.71 17.29
C ASP A 22 2.55 -4.53 17.49
N ARG A 23 2.27 -4.97 18.73
CA ARG A 23 1.06 -5.72 19.06
C ARG A 23 -0.20 -4.88 18.85
N ASP A 24 -0.19 -3.61 19.21
CA ASP A 24 -1.33 -2.71 19.04
C ASP A 24 -1.60 -2.46 17.56
N LEU A 25 -0.52 -2.19 16.81
CA LEU A 25 -0.59 -1.97 15.37
C LEU A 25 -1.08 -3.22 14.63
N MET A 26 -0.55 -4.39 14.97
CA MET A 26 -1.01 -5.68 14.42
C MET A 26 -2.49 -5.91 14.70
N LYS A 27 -2.95 -5.63 15.93
CA LYS A 27 -4.36 -5.79 16.31
C LYS A 27 -5.28 -4.84 15.54
N VAL A 28 -4.87 -3.59 15.34
CA VAL A 28 -5.64 -2.58 14.60
C VAL A 28 -5.70 -2.89 13.11
N LEU A 29 -4.59 -3.39 12.55
CA LEU A 29 -4.49 -3.71 11.13
C LEU A 29 -5.06 -5.08 10.78
N GLY A 30 -5.10 -6.01 11.74
CA GLY A 30 -5.48 -7.40 11.53
C GLY A 30 -4.41 -8.19 10.79
N VAL A 31 -3.13 -7.84 10.99
CA VAL A 31 -2.01 -8.47 10.27
C VAL A 31 -0.91 -8.96 11.20
N GLY A 32 -0.09 -9.89 10.71
CA GLY A 32 1.08 -10.39 11.42
C GLY A 32 2.27 -9.44 11.39
N HIS A 33 3.28 -9.75 12.21
CA HIS A 33 4.46 -8.89 12.41
C HIS A 33 5.26 -8.66 11.13
N GLY A 34 5.49 -9.71 10.33
CA GLY A 34 6.21 -9.58 9.06
C GLY A 34 5.51 -8.63 8.07
N ALA A 35 4.19 -8.75 7.95
CA ALA A 35 3.38 -7.86 7.11
C ALA A 35 3.41 -6.42 7.63
N LEU A 36 3.36 -6.22 8.95
CA LEU A 36 3.54 -4.89 9.55
C LEU A 36 4.89 -4.28 9.15
N LYS A 37 6.00 -5.02 9.32
CA LYS A 37 7.34 -4.53 8.98
C LYS A 37 7.51 -4.20 7.50
N GLN A 38 6.95 -5.03 6.62
CA GLN A 38 6.98 -4.76 5.18
C GLN A 38 6.21 -3.49 4.78
N ARG A 39 5.16 -3.14 5.53
CA ARG A 39 4.37 -1.92 5.30
C ARG A 39 4.98 -0.70 5.97
N GLU A 40 5.64 -0.87 7.11
CA GLU A 40 6.44 0.21 7.72
C GLU A 40 7.62 0.62 6.83
N ALA A 41 8.25 -0.36 6.17
CA ALA A 41 9.32 -0.11 5.21
C ALA A 41 8.82 0.46 3.88
N ASP A 42 7.59 0.12 3.48
CA ASP A 42 6.97 0.57 2.23
C ASP A 42 5.49 0.91 2.46
N PRO A 43 5.17 2.19 2.72
CA PRO A 43 3.80 2.60 3.03
C PRO A 43 2.83 2.49 1.87
N SER A 44 3.29 2.29 0.63
CA SER A 44 2.41 2.06 -0.52
C SER A 44 1.57 0.78 -0.39
N ARG A 45 2.02 -0.14 0.48
CA ARG A 45 1.34 -1.42 0.76
C ARG A 45 0.15 -1.30 1.70
N PHE A 46 -0.11 -0.12 2.26
CA PHE A 46 -1.30 0.09 3.07
C PHE A 46 -2.54 0.29 2.18
N THR A 47 -3.58 -0.47 2.47
CA THR A 47 -4.90 -0.22 1.89
C THR A 47 -5.52 1.04 2.50
N MET A 48 -6.45 1.69 1.79
CA MET A 48 -7.18 2.84 2.32
C MET A 48 -7.95 2.53 3.61
N GLY A 49 -8.46 1.30 3.74
CA GLY A 49 -9.13 0.83 4.96
C GLY A 49 -8.17 0.75 6.15
N GLU A 50 -6.95 0.29 5.93
CA GLU A 50 -5.90 0.22 6.95
C GLU A 50 -5.41 1.61 7.35
N LEU A 51 -5.21 2.52 6.40
CA LEU A 51 -4.90 3.92 6.69
C LEU A 51 -6.01 4.60 7.49
N ALA A 52 -7.28 4.29 7.22
CA ALA A 52 -8.40 4.80 8.00
C ALA A 52 -8.40 4.28 9.45
N ARG A 53 -8.03 3.02 9.67
CA ARG A 53 -7.88 2.44 11.02
C ARG A 53 -6.68 3.05 11.76
N LEU A 54 -5.56 3.22 11.08
CA LEU A 54 -4.38 3.90 11.63
C LEU A 54 -4.65 5.37 11.97
N ALA A 55 -5.37 6.09 11.11
CA ALA A 55 -5.78 7.47 11.37
C ALA A 55 -6.58 7.59 12.67
N LYS A 56 -7.52 6.67 12.88
CA LYS A 56 -8.31 6.60 14.13
C LYS A 56 -7.43 6.30 15.34
N LEU A 57 -6.47 5.38 15.23
CA LEU A 57 -5.54 5.05 16.31
C LEU A 57 -4.62 6.23 16.64
N LEU A 58 -4.03 6.86 15.64
CA LEU A 58 -3.07 7.95 15.80
C LEU A 58 -3.73 9.29 16.18
N GLY A 59 -5.07 9.37 16.13
CA GLY A 59 -5.81 10.63 16.33
C GLY A 59 -5.53 11.66 15.24
N LYS A 60 -5.19 11.21 14.03
CA LYS A 60 -4.81 12.06 12.88
C LYS A 60 -5.86 12.00 11.77
N SER A 61 -5.81 13.00 10.88
CA SER A 61 -6.72 13.02 9.73
C SER A 61 -6.31 11.97 8.69
N LYS A 62 -7.30 11.35 8.05
CA LYS A 62 -7.05 10.37 6.96
C LYS A 62 -6.28 11.02 5.81
N LEU A 63 -6.63 12.26 5.47
CA LEU A 63 -5.99 13.02 4.38
C LEU A 63 -4.52 13.29 4.67
N GLU A 64 -4.15 13.58 5.92
CA GLU A 64 -2.75 13.80 6.32
C GLU A 64 -1.93 12.52 6.12
N LEU A 65 -2.44 11.37 6.57
CA LEU A 65 -1.79 10.08 6.36
C LEU A 65 -1.64 9.73 4.87
N VAL A 66 -2.68 9.94 4.07
CA VAL A 66 -2.62 9.67 2.61
C VAL A 66 -1.59 10.58 1.93
N LYS A 67 -1.58 11.88 2.26
CA LYS A 67 -0.57 12.82 1.72
C LYS A 67 0.85 12.39 2.07
N LEU A 68 1.05 11.92 3.29
CA LEU A 68 2.36 11.44 3.75
C LEU A 68 2.80 10.20 2.96
N VAL A 69 1.91 9.23 2.77
CA VAL A 69 2.18 8.03 1.96
C VAL A 69 2.52 8.41 0.52
N LEU A 70 1.74 9.31 -0.10
CA LEU A 70 2.00 9.77 -1.47
C LEU A 70 3.37 10.46 -1.59
N ALA A 71 3.70 11.34 -0.64
CA ALA A 71 5.01 11.99 -0.62
C ALA A 71 6.17 10.98 -0.47
N GLU A 72 5.99 9.91 0.29
CA GLU A 72 7.01 8.85 0.38
C GLU A 72 7.12 8.01 -0.88
N MET A 73 6.00 7.74 -1.56
CA MET A 73 6.00 7.06 -2.85
C MET A 73 6.77 7.86 -3.90
N GLU A 74 6.63 9.19 -3.90
CA GLU A 74 7.38 10.09 -4.79
C GLU A 74 8.88 10.14 -4.45
N ARG A 75 9.24 10.00 -3.17
CA ARG A 75 10.65 10.00 -2.72
C ARG A 75 11.37 8.68 -2.96
N ASN A 76 10.66 7.57 -3.12
CA ASN A 76 11.28 6.26 -3.25
C ASN A 76 11.61 5.96 -4.72
N PRO A 77 12.88 6.06 -5.17
CA PRO A 77 13.25 5.97 -6.59
C PRO A 77 12.85 4.62 -7.23
N GLN A 78 12.82 3.55 -6.45
CA GLN A 78 12.40 2.20 -6.91
C GLN A 78 10.89 2.08 -7.12
N VAL A 79 10.08 2.86 -6.38
CA VAL A 79 8.62 2.92 -6.57
C VAL A 79 8.28 3.81 -7.76
N VAL A 80 9.01 4.92 -7.95
CA VAL A 80 8.86 5.79 -9.12
C VAL A 80 9.15 5.02 -10.42
N GLU A 81 10.21 4.23 -10.48
CA GLU A 81 10.49 3.35 -11.63
C GLU A 81 9.38 2.32 -11.87
N GLN A 82 8.93 1.60 -10.82
CA GLN A 82 7.86 0.61 -10.96
C GLN A 82 6.52 1.22 -11.38
N VAL A 83 6.20 2.44 -10.92
CA VAL A 83 4.98 3.16 -11.32
C VAL A 83 5.09 3.66 -12.76
N LEU A 84 6.25 4.15 -13.19
CA LEU A 84 6.51 4.50 -14.59
C LEU A 84 6.42 3.27 -15.51
N GLU A 85 6.98 2.13 -15.09
CA GLU A 85 6.83 0.86 -15.81
C GLU A 85 5.36 0.40 -15.86
N ALA A 86 4.65 0.43 -14.74
CA ALA A 86 3.24 0.02 -14.68
C ALA A 86 2.34 0.91 -15.56
N THR A 87 2.55 2.23 -15.55
CA THR A 87 1.79 3.16 -16.41
C THR A 87 2.11 2.98 -17.89
N SER A 88 3.35 2.63 -18.25
CA SER A 88 3.73 2.30 -19.63
C SER A 88 3.05 1.01 -20.14
N GLN A 89 2.85 0.01 -19.26
CA GLN A 89 2.19 -1.26 -19.62
C GLN A 89 0.68 -1.13 -19.83
N VAL A 90 0.03 -0.10 -19.25
CA VAL A 90 -1.42 0.11 -19.39
C VAL A 90 -1.79 0.62 -20.78
N VAL A 91 -0.89 1.29 -21.49
CA VAL A 91 -1.15 1.85 -22.84
C VAL A 91 -1.25 0.77 -23.94
N GLY A 92 -0.84 -0.48 -23.65
CA GLY A 92 -0.74 -1.56 -24.66
C GLY A 92 -1.63 -2.79 -24.46
N ARG A 93 -2.39 -2.92 -23.36
CA ARG A 93 -3.20 -4.14 -23.14
C ARG A 93 -4.47 -4.12 -23.99
N LYS A 94 -4.41 -4.77 -25.16
CA LYS A 94 -5.61 -5.33 -25.79
C LYS A 94 -6.19 -6.37 -24.83
N ASN A 95 -7.32 -6.03 -24.21
CA ASN A 95 -8.12 -6.97 -23.43
C ASN A 95 -8.63 -8.07 -24.37
N TYR A 96 -7.87 -9.14 -24.52
CA TYR A 96 -8.40 -10.38 -25.07
C TYR A 96 -8.99 -11.18 -23.92
N PRO A 97 -10.32 -11.35 -23.85
CA PRO A 97 -10.92 -12.22 -22.86
C PRO A 97 -10.38 -13.65 -23.08
N ARG A 98 -9.88 -14.29 -22.01
CA ARG A 98 -9.53 -15.71 -22.04
C ARG A 98 -10.80 -16.50 -22.33
N THR A 99 -10.91 -17.05 -23.54
CA THR A 99 -11.90 -18.09 -23.82
C THR A 99 -11.57 -19.31 -22.95
N PRO A 100 -12.51 -19.82 -22.13
CA PRO A 100 -12.28 -21.02 -21.35
C PRO A 100 -11.99 -22.20 -22.28
N LYS A 101 -10.94 -22.95 -21.95
CA LYS A 101 -10.52 -24.14 -22.69
C LYS A 101 -11.66 -25.17 -22.59
N ALA A 102 -12.21 -25.57 -23.74
CA ALA A 102 -13.26 -26.57 -23.81
C ALA A 102 -12.79 -27.86 -23.11
N SER A 103 -13.56 -28.30 -22.11
CA SER A 103 -13.41 -29.60 -21.48
C SER A 103 -13.57 -30.66 -22.55
N GLN A 104 -12.49 -31.38 -22.87
CA GLN A 104 -12.56 -32.53 -23.77
C GLN A 104 -13.37 -33.63 -23.09
N GLU A 105 -14.60 -33.76 -23.58
CA GLU A 105 -15.34 -34.98 -23.88
C GLU A 105 -14.96 -36.23 -23.11
N ALA A 106 -15.95 -36.68 -22.34
CA ALA A 106 -16.19 -38.08 -22.09
C ALA A 106 -16.24 -38.89 -23.40
N THR A 107 -16.06 -40.20 -23.25
CA THR A 107 -16.62 -41.32 -24.03
C THR A 107 -15.57 -42.22 -24.71
N GLU A 108 -15.90 -43.52 -24.64
CA GLU A 108 -15.32 -44.71 -25.27
C GLU A 108 -14.25 -45.44 -24.46
N ALA A 109 -14.34 -46.75 -24.22
CA ALA A 109 -15.44 -47.71 -24.19
C ALA A 109 -14.89 -48.93 -23.42
#